data_AF-A0A0K9H671-F1
#
_entry.id   AF-A0A0K9H671-F1
#
_cell.length_a   1.000
_cell.length_b   1.000
_cell.length_c   1.000
_cell.angle_alpha   90.00
_cell.angle_beta   90.00
_cell.angle_gamma   90.00
#
_symmetry.space_group_name_H-M   'P 1'
#
loop_
_entity.id
_entity.type
_entity.pdbx_description
1 polymer ?
#
loop_
_entity_poly.entity_id
_entity_poly.type
_entity_poly.pdbx_seq_one_letter_code
_entity_poly.pdbx_strand_id
1 'polypeptide(L)'
;MDSNFGKYDVPPTLQRLIDLQNALGDLEQFYLGLNFYLSLENFRYFNTPSDVVVFGNMGVDGVHYGFLTDYSSVTDLEIAPIVCICPMDFERPTRIVAKNLCEFLRVNLTDGELFYNQFNSEESYLAARDQWAAERANSPYQPSENEKLVRERVTTLLMENLQIPTVDNPYRYVQNVQLERQRNISIQTQEGLGVTTPLLQHEKHIPFPIQKDTGPDLELLQEYLYSAPVASRLALFRNIQLNDVLQNNQELYKIVIDAMINMEFIDEANRLSKDI
;
A
#
# COMPACT_ATOMS: atom_id res chain seq x y z
N MET A 1 8.64 -4.63 -21.86
CA MET A 1 7.60 -4.75 -20.82
C MET A 1 8.24 -4.19 -19.57
N ASP A 2 8.00 -2.91 -19.30
CA ASP A 2 8.58 -2.28 -18.12
C ASP A 2 7.76 -2.71 -16.90
N SER A 3 8.31 -3.67 -16.16
CA SER A 3 7.71 -4.29 -14.98
C SER A 3 7.34 -3.26 -13.92
N ASN A 4 6.16 -3.41 -13.29
CA ASN A 4 5.75 -2.65 -12.09
C ASN A 4 6.83 -2.69 -10.98
N PHE A 5 7.63 -3.75 -10.96
CA PHE A 5 8.72 -3.94 -10.01
C PHE A 5 9.96 -3.08 -10.30
N GLY A 6 10.11 -2.47 -11.48
CA GLY A 6 11.29 -1.64 -11.80
C GLY A 6 12.59 -2.41 -11.57
N LYS A 7 13.48 -1.87 -10.73
CA LYS A 7 14.74 -2.52 -10.33
C LYS A 7 14.62 -3.64 -9.29
N TYR A 8 13.46 -3.84 -8.67
CA TYR A 8 13.30 -4.82 -7.60
C TYR A 8 13.13 -6.23 -8.14
N ASP A 9 13.81 -7.18 -7.50
CA ASP A 9 13.51 -8.59 -7.68
C ASP A 9 12.13 -8.93 -7.09
N VAL A 10 11.47 -9.93 -7.68
CA VAL A 10 10.24 -10.49 -7.10
C VAL A 10 10.60 -11.17 -5.78
N PRO A 11 10.03 -10.77 -4.64
CA PRO A 11 10.43 -11.31 -3.35
C PRO A 11 10.05 -12.79 -3.25
N PRO A 12 10.86 -13.65 -2.60
CA PRO A 12 10.61 -15.09 -2.50
C PRO A 12 9.19 -15.44 -2.03
N THR A 13 8.64 -14.70 -1.06
CA THR A 13 7.28 -14.94 -0.59
C THR A 13 6.24 -14.67 -1.67
N LEU A 14 6.40 -13.60 -2.45
CA LEU A 14 5.50 -13.32 -3.58
C LEU A 14 5.64 -14.37 -4.68
N GLN A 15 6.86 -14.83 -4.97
CA GLN A 15 7.08 -15.91 -5.93
C GLN A 15 6.32 -17.19 -5.53
N ARG A 16 6.28 -17.53 -4.23
CA ARG A 16 5.48 -18.67 -3.75
C ARG A 16 3.98 -18.47 -3.94
N LEU A 17 3.48 -17.25 -3.80
CA LEU A 17 2.08 -16.94 -4.09
C LEU A 17 1.77 -17.09 -5.59
N ILE A 18 2.69 -16.65 -6.45
CA ILE A 18 2.58 -16.83 -7.91
C ILE A 18 2.57 -18.32 -8.27
N ASP A 19 3.49 -19.10 -7.70
CA ASP A 19 3.56 -20.55 -7.90
C ASP A 19 2.26 -21.23 -7.44
N LEU A 20 1.71 -20.80 -6.30
CA LEU A 20 0.44 -21.29 -5.77
C LEU A 20 -0.73 -20.97 -6.70
N GLN A 21 -0.87 -19.73 -7.16
CA GLN A 21 -1.91 -19.33 -8.12
C GLN A 21 -1.83 -20.18 -9.40
N ASN A 22 -0.63 -20.38 -9.93
CA ASN A 22 -0.41 -21.23 -11.10
C ASN A 22 -0.79 -22.70 -10.85
N ALA A 23 -0.49 -23.23 -9.67
CA ALA A 23 -0.83 -24.61 -9.29
C ALA A 23 -2.34 -24.82 -9.06
N LEU A 24 -3.07 -23.78 -8.64
CA LEU A 24 -4.53 -23.82 -8.54
C LEU A 24 -5.18 -23.77 -9.92
N GLY A 25 -4.56 -23.09 -10.89
CA GLY A 25 -5.03 -23.00 -12.27
C GLY A 25 -6.29 -22.14 -12.45
N ASP A 26 -6.72 -21.46 -11.39
CA ASP A 26 -7.95 -20.67 -11.32
C ASP A 26 -7.77 -19.50 -10.34
N LEU A 27 -7.98 -18.28 -10.83
CA LEU A 27 -7.83 -17.05 -10.06
C LEU A 27 -8.89 -16.95 -8.95
N GLU A 28 -10.07 -17.50 -9.17
CA GLU A 28 -11.16 -17.48 -8.20
C GLU A 28 -10.81 -18.35 -6.99
N GLN A 29 -10.13 -19.49 -7.19
CA GLN A 29 -9.67 -20.32 -6.08
C GLN A 29 -8.62 -19.62 -5.22
N PHE A 30 -7.72 -18.86 -5.84
CA PHE A 30 -6.75 -18.04 -5.11
C PHE A 30 -7.47 -16.99 -4.27
N TYR A 31 -8.42 -16.27 -4.88
CA TYR A 31 -9.23 -15.27 -4.18
C TYR A 31 -10.07 -15.88 -3.05
N LEU A 32 -10.70 -17.04 -3.24
CA LEU A 32 -11.48 -17.70 -2.19
C LEU A 32 -10.64 -18.10 -0.96
N GLY A 33 -9.36 -18.40 -1.17
CA GLY A 33 -8.43 -18.76 -0.13
C GLY A 33 -7.78 -17.57 0.59
N LEU A 34 -7.55 -16.46 -0.13
CA LEU A 34 -6.78 -15.32 0.35
C LEU A 34 -7.53 -13.99 0.37
N ASN A 35 -8.75 -13.89 -0.14
CA ASN A 35 -9.55 -12.67 -0.23
C ASN A 35 -8.87 -11.49 -0.97
N PHE A 36 -7.95 -11.79 -1.88
CA PHE A 36 -7.39 -10.82 -2.83
C PHE A 36 -6.85 -11.56 -4.07
N TYR A 37 -6.73 -10.84 -5.19
CA TYR A 37 -6.10 -11.30 -6.42
C TYR A 37 -4.65 -10.84 -6.48
N LEU A 38 -3.74 -11.66 -7.03
CA LEU A 38 -2.42 -11.16 -7.41
C LEU A 38 -2.55 -10.19 -8.58
N SER A 39 -1.81 -9.09 -8.48
CA SER A 39 -1.75 -8.05 -9.51
C SER A 39 -0.30 -7.67 -9.72
N LEU A 40 0.33 -8.33 -10.69
CA LEU A 40 1.73 -8.10 -11.05
C LEU A 40 1.90 -6.98 -12.09
N GLU A 41 0.79 -6.55 -12.70
CA GLU A 41 0.72 -5.44 -13.66
C GLU A 41 0.44 -4.11 -12.96
N ASN A 42 0.32 -3.04 -13.76
CA ASN A 42 0.06 -1.69 -13.26
C ASN A 42 -1.40 -1.53 -12.82
N PHE A 43 -1.70 -1.88 -11.56
CA PHE A 43 -3.00 -1.61 -10.92
C PHE A 43 -2.84 -0.44 -9.96
N ARG A 44 -3.17 0.76 -10.41
CA ARG A 44 -2.92 2.01 -9.66
C ARG A 44 -4.08 2.98 -9.87
N TYR A 45 -4.27 3.84 -8.88
CA TYR A 45 -5.21 4.97 -8.89
C TYR A 45 -4.44 6.27 -8.62
N PHE A 46 -5.07 7.42 -8.86
CA PHE A 46 -4.45 8.74 -8.69
C PHE A 46 -3.77 8.95 -7.33
N ASN A 47 -4.30 8.33 -6.26
CA ASN A 47 -3.79 8.39 -4.89
C ASN A 47 -2.90 7.20 -4.49
N THR A 48 -2.42 6.41 -5.46
CA THR A 48 -1.45 5.34 -5.21
C THR A 48 -0.03 5.92 -5.22
N PRO A 49 0.68 5.97 -4.07
CA PRO A 49 1.98 6.62 -4.01
C PRO A 49 2.98 6.00 -5.00
N SER A 50 3.75 6.84 -5.69
CA SER A 50 4.76 6.44 -6.69
C SER A 50 5.86 5.51 -6.15
N ASP A 51 6.09 5.51 -4.83
CA ASP A 51 6.99 4.62 -4.11
C ASP A 51 6.33 3.36 -3.57
N VAL A 52 5.15 3.00 -4.08
CA VAL A 52 4.48 1.73 -3.81
C VAL A 52 4.57 0.82 -5.03
N VAL A 53 5.05 -0.41 -4.81
CA VAL A 53 5.04 -1.49 -5.81
C VAL A 53 3.84 -2.39 -5.54
N VAL A 54 2.82 -2.32 -6.39
CA VAL A 54 1.55 -3.06 -6.17
C VAL A 54 1.77 -4.56 -6.41
N PHE A 55 1.16 -5.42 -5.60
CA PHE A 55 1.23 -6.88 -5.81
C PHE A 55 -0.13 -7.57 -5.75
N GLY A 56 -1.18 -6.90 -5.30
CA GLY A 56 -2.51 -7.49 -5.21
C GLY A 56 -3.63 -6.49 -5.06
N ASN A 57 -4.86 -6.91 -5.35
CA ASN A 57 -6.06 -6.10 -5.19
C ASN A 57 -7.23 -6.92 -4.65
N MET A 58 -8.18 -6.26 -3.99
CA MET A 58 -9.36 -6.92 -3.44
C MET A 58 -10.47 -7.17 -4.47
N GLY A 59 -10.36 -6.60 -5.69
CA GLY A 59 -11.41 -6.66 -6.71
C GLY A 59 -12.64 -5.77 -6.45
N VAL A 60 -12.65 -5.00 -5.36
CA VAL A 60 -13.77 -4.11 -4.95
C VAL A 60 -13.22 -2.72 -4.65
N ASP A 61 -13.94 -1.68 -5.10
CA ASP A 61 -13.67 -0.25 -4.83
C ASP A 61 -12.24 0.23 -5.12
N GLY A 62 -11.52 -0.49 -5.98
CA GLY A 62 -10.13 -0.21 -6.30
C GLY A 62 -9.15 -0.47 -5.15
N VAL A 63 -9.57 -1.15 -4.07
CA VAL A 63 -8.70 -1.43 -2.92
C VAL A 63 -7.56 -2.36 -3.31
N HIS A 64 -6.34 -1.97 -2.99
CA HIS A 64 -5.14 -2.72 -3.38
C HIS A 64 -4.00 -2.64 -2.38
N TYR A 65 -3.04 -3.55 -2.54
CA TYR A 65 -1.92 -3.76 -1.65
C TYR A 65 -0.59 -3.61 -2.40
N GLY A 66 0.39 -3.02 -1.73
CA GLY A 66 1.71 -2.87 -2.30
C GLY A 66 2.82 -2.80 -1.27
N PHE A 67 4.04 -3.01 -1.74
CA PHE A 67 5.27 -2.82 -0.97
C PHE A 67 5.62 -1.34 -0.95
N LEU A 68 5.82 -0.76 0.24
CA LEU A 68 6.29 0.60 0.41
C LEU A 68 7.82 0.63 0.33
N THR A 69 8.37 1.28 -0.71
CA THR A 69 9.83 1.32 -0.95
C THR A 69 10.51 2.50 -0.28
N ASP A 70 9.73 3.46 0.22
CA ASP A 70 10.21 4.73 0.79
C ASP A 70 11.22 5.40 -0.13
N TYR A 71 10.82 5.60 -1.40
CA TYR A 71 11.65 6.15 -2.47
C TYR A 71 13.02 5.46 -2.56
N SER A 72 12.99 4.14 -2.72
CA SER A 72 14.18 3.30 -2.89
C SER A 72 15.11 3.16 -1.68
N SER A 73 14.70 3.64 -0.50
CA SER A 73 15.46 3.37 0.73
C SER A 73 15.31 1.92 1.21
N VAL A 74 14.19 1.26 0.88
CA VAL A 74 14.04 -0.19 1.02
C VAL A 74 14.52 -0.86 -0.26
N THR A 75 15.58 -1.65 -0.16
CA THR A 75 16.22 -2.31 -1.33
C THR A 75 15.71 -3.72 -1.60
N ASP A 76 15.01 -4.32 -0.64
CA ASP A 76 14.48 -5.69 -0.72
C ASP A 76 13.00 -5.70 -0.37
N LEU A 77 12.16 -6.13 -1.31
CA LEU A 77 10.71 -6.17 -1.14
C LEU A 77 10.25 -7.26 -0.15
N GLU A 78 11.09 -8.25 0.15
CA GLU A 78 10.77 -9.29 1.13
C GLU A 78 10.62 -8.71 2.55
N ILE A 79 11.32 -7.60 2.83
CA ILE A 79 11.27 -6.90 4.12
C ILE A 79 10.51 -5.57 4.06
N ALA A 80 9.93 -5.23 2.91
CA ALA A 80 9.24 -3.95 2.71
C ALA A 80 7.89 -3.92 3.45
N PRO A 81 7.55 -2.82 4.15
CA PRO A 81 6.23 -2.65 4.73
C PRO A 81 5.13 -2.79 3.68
N ILE A 82 4.01 -3.41 4.07
CA ILE A 82 2.85 -3.54 3.20
C ILE A 82 1.87 -2.42 3.50
N VAL A 83 1.46 -1.72 2.45
CA VAL A 83 0.40 -0.73 2.49
C VAL A 83 -0.88 -1.26 1.87
N CYS A 84 -2.00 -0.89 2.48
CA CYS A 84 -3.34 -0.97 1.90
C CYS A 84 -3.72 0.43 1.39
N ILE A 85 -4.17 0.49 0.14
CA ILE A 85 -4.67 1.69 -0.51
C ILE A 85 -6.16 1.48 -0.76
N CYS A 86 -6.98 2.38 -0.21
CA CYS A 86 -8.43 2.42 -0.35
C CYS A 86 -8.81 3.72 -1.09
N PRO A 87 -8.91 3.73 -2.43
CA PRO A 87 -9.15 4.97 -3.17
C PRO A 87 -10.43 5.71 -2.77
N MET A 88 -11.43 4.96 -2.30
CA MET A 88 -12.73 5.48 -1.85
C MET A 88 -12.72 6.02 -0.41
N ASP A 89 -11.64 5.83 0.36
CA ASP A 89 -11.44 6.53 1.64
C ASP A 89 -10.76 7.88 1.37
N PHE A 90 -11.59 8.92 1.15
CA PHE A 90 -11.11 10.25 0.82
C PHE A 90 -10.38 10.98 1.96
N GLU A 91 -10.49 10.50 3.21
CA GLU A 91 -9.82 11.12 4.35
C GLU A 91 -8.44 10.49 4.57
N ARG A 92 -8.34 9.16 4.50
CA ARG A 92 -7.08 8.44 4.73
C ARG A 92 -6.95 7.24 3.79
N PRO A 93 -6.66 7.49 2.49
CA PRO A 93 -6.69 6.45 1.48
C PRO A 93 -5.54 5.45 1.60
N THR A 94 -4.52 5.70 2.43
CA THR A 94 -3.36 4.80 2.53
C THR A 94 -3.05 4.46 3.98
N ARG A 95 -2.68 3.21 4.22
CA ARG A 95 -2.37 2.70 5.57
C ARG A 95 -1.31 1.63 5.51
N ILE A 96 -0.36 1.65 6.44
CA ILE A 96 0.52 0.50 6.66
C ILE A 96 -0.25 -0.57 7.43
N VAL A 97 -0.25 -1.79 6.90
CA VAL A 97 -1.02 -2.92 7.43
C VAL A 97 -0.15 -4.08 7.90
N ALA A 98 1.10 -4.16 7.44
CA ALA A 98 2.06 -5.14 7.93
C ALA A 98 3.52 -4.70 7.71
N LYS A 99 4.47 -5.34 8.41
CA LYS A 99 5.90 -5.06 8.25
C LYS A 99 6.51 -5.68 7.00
N ASN A 100 5.90 -6.73 6.47
CA ASN A 100 6.33 -7.48 5.28
C ASN A 100 5.19 -8.36 4.77
N LEU A 101 5.40 -9.01 3.61
CA LEU A 101 4.39 -9.85 2.98
C LEU A 101 4.01 -11.08 3.81
N CYS A 102 4.95 -11.71 4.52
CA CYS A 102 4.66 -12.85 5.41
C CYS A 102 3.70 -12.46 6.54
N GLU A 103 3.96 -11.33 7.21
CA GLU A 103 3.10 -10.82 8.27
C GLU A 103 1.76 -10.31 7.72
N PHE A 104 1.74 -9.74 6.51
CA PHE A 104 0.50 -9.41 5.80
C PHE A 104 -0.36 -10.66 5.60
N LEU A 105 0.21 -11.75 5.08
CA LEU A 105 -0.50 -13.01 4.88
C LEU A 105 -1.06 -13.56 6.20
N ARG A 106 -0.31 -13.44 7.30
CA ARG A 106 -0.81 -13.84 8.62
C ARG A 106 -2.06 -13.06 9.04
N VAL A 107 -2.01 -11.73 8.95
CA VAL A 107 -3.17 -10.90 9.33
C VAL A 107 -4.32 -11.16 8.38
N ASN A 108 -4.07 -11.25 7.08
CA ASN A 108 -5.07 -11.51 6.07
C ASN A 108 -5.83 -12.83 6.29
N LEU A 109 -5.12 -13.90 6.66
CA LEU A 109 -5.70 -15.21 6.99
C LEU A 109 -6.47 -15.21 8.32
N THR A 110 -6.15 -14.29 9.23
CA THR A 110 -6.77 -14.24 10.56
C THR A 110 -7.97 -13.28 10.57
N ASP A 111 -7.79 -12.08 10.03
CA ASP A 111 -8.78 -11.00 9.99
C ASP A 111 -8.34 -9.89 8.99
N GLY A 112 -8.48 -10.17 7.69
CA GLY A 112 -8.17 -9.20 6.63
C GLY A 112 -9.07 -7.97 6.59
N GLU A 113 -10.22 -8.00 7.27
CA GLU A 113 -11.17 -6.88 7.35
C GLU A 113 -10.55 -5.64 8.05
N LEU A 114 -9.51 -5.85 8.88
CA LEU A 114 -8.72 -4.79 9.53
C LEU A 114 -7.92 -3.91 8.57
N PHE A 115 -7.70 -4.34 7.32
CA PHE A 115 -6.90 -3.56 6.37
C PHE A 115 -7.63 -2.31 5.87
N TYR A 116 -8.96 -2.39 5.76
CA TYR A 116 -9.80 -1.32 5.20
C TYR A 116 -10.80 -0.75 6.21
N ASN A 117 -11.16 -1.48 7.28
CA ASN A 117 -11.98 -0.94 8.37
C ASN A 117 -11.14 -0.26 9.47
N GLN A 118 -11.64 0.85 10.01
CA GLN A 118 -11.01 1.56 11.13
C GLN A 118 -11.81 1.40 12.41
N PHE A 119 -11.08 1.24 13.52
CA PHE A 119 -11.66 1.10 14.84
C PHE A 119 -10.94 1.98 15.84
N ASN A 120 -11.72 2.79 16.57
CA ASN A 120 -11.19 3.72 17.57
C ASN A 120 -10.72 3.01 18.85
N SER A 121 -11.18 1.79 19.08
CA SER A 121 -10.76 0.95 20.20
C SER A 121 -10.88 -0.54 19.89
N GLU A 122 -10.20 -1.35 20.71
CA GLU A 122 -10.33 -2.82 20.64
C GLU A 122 -11.77 -3.26 20.93
N GLU A 123 -12.50 -2.57 21.82
CA GLU A 123 -13.92 -2.91 22.05
C GLU A 123 -14.78 -2.67 20.81
N SER A 124 -14.55 -1.56 20.09
CA SER A 124 -15.30 -1.27 18.86
C SER A 124 -15.00 -2.27 17.75
N TYR A 125 -13.75 -2.72 17.65
CA TYR A 125 -13.34 -3.79 16.75
C TYR A 125 -14.05 -5.12 17.10
N LEU A 126 -14.00 -5.53 18.36
CA LEU A 126 -14.61 -6.79 18.81
C LEU A 126 -16.13 -6.78 18.58
N ALA A 127 -16.80 -5.65 18.86
CA ALA A 127 -18.23 -5.49 18.62
C ALA A 127 -18.60 -5.61 17.13
N ALA A 128 -17.83 -4.98 16.24
CA ALA A 128 -18.05 -5.08 14.80
C ALA A 128 -17.81 -6.51 14.30
N ARG A 129 -16.75 -7.17 14.78
CA ARG A 129 -16.44 -8.55 14.42
C ARG A 129 -17.57 -9.50 14.83
N ASP A 130 -18.12 -9.33 16.04
CA ASP A 130 -19.24 -10.14 16.52
C ASP A 130 -20.51 -9.87 15.70
N GLN A 131 -20.76 -8.61 15.32
CA GLN A 131 -21.85 -8.24 14.41
C GLN A 131 -21.68 -8.89 13.03
N TRP A 132 -20.51 -8.79 12.40
CA TRP A 132 -20.25 -9.39 11.09
C TRP A 132 -20.32 -10.92 11.13
N ALA A 133 -19.91 -11.55 12.23
CA ALA A 133 -20.10 -12.98 12.42
C ALA A 133 -21.60 -13.35 12.46
N ALA A 134 -22.42 -12.57 13.16
CA ALA A 134 -23.87 -12.76 13.19
C ALA A 134 -24.53 -12.51 11.84
N GLU A 135 -24.12 -11.46 11.11
CA GLU A 135 -24.60 -11.17 9.75
C GLU A 135 -24.22 -12.29 8.77
N ARG A 136 -22.96 -12.75 8.81
CA ARG A 136 -22.51 -13.89 8.02
C ARG A 136 -23.30 -15.15 8.33
N ALA A 137 -23.57 -15.46 9.60
CA ALA A 137 -24.35 -16.64 9.99
C ALA A 137 -25.80 -16.59 9.49
N ASN A 138 -26.36 -15.40 9.30
CA ASN A 138 -27.74 -15.18 8.83
C ASN A 138 -27.83 -14.86 7.33
N SER A 139 -26.70 -14.79 6.61
CA SER A 139 -26.68 -14.49 5.18
C SER A 139 -27.33 -15.60 4.35
N PRO A 140 -28.14 -15.28 3.32
CA PRO A 140 -28.61 -16.27 2.36
C PRO A 140 -27.48 -16.80 1.46
N TYR A 141 -26.34 -16.12 1.43
CA TYR A 141 -25.15 -16.48 0.65
C TYR A 141 -24.09 -17.11 1.57
N GLN A 142 -24.39 -18.31 2.07
CA GLN A 142 -23.41 -19.09 2.84
C GLN A 142 -22.33 -19.64 1.90
N PRO A 143 -21.06 -19.74 2.35
CA PRO A 143 -20.04 -20.46 1.61
C PRO A 143 -20.47 -21.90 1.39
N SER A 144 -20.42 -22.34 0.14
CA SER A 144 -20.58 -23.73 -0.27
C SER A 144 -19.48 -24.61 0.35
N GLU A 145 -19.75 -25.91 0.47
CA GLU A 145 -18.75 -26.88 0.94
C GLU A 145 -17.48 -26.87 0.06
N ASN A 146 -17.64 -26.63 -1.25
CA ASN A 146 -16.50 -26.50 -2.15
C ASN A 146 -15.62 -25.29 -1.81
N GLU A 147 -16.23 -24.12 -1.54
CA GLU A 147 -15.47 -22.91 -1.16
C GLU A 147 -14.73 -23.09 0.17
N LYS A 148 -15.33 -23.80 1.13
CA LYS A 148 -14.66 -24.16 2.40
C LYS A 148 -13.45 -25.06 2.15
N LEU A 149 -13.60 -26.11 1.34
CA LEU A 149 -12.51 -27.02 0.97
C LEU A 149 -11.38 -26.31 0.22
N VAL A 150 -11.71 -25.39 -0.70
CA VAL A 150 -10.72 -24.56 -1.40
C VAL A 150 -9.94 -23.70 -0.39
N ARG A 151 -10.64 -23.03 0.52
CA ARG A 151 -10.00 -22.19 1.55
C ARG A 151 -9.08 -23.00 2.47
N GLU A 152 -9.51 -24.16 2.93
CA GLU A 152 -8.70 -25.07 3.76
C GLU A 152 -7.45 -25.54 2.99
N ARG A 153 -7.60 -25.93 1.73
CA ARG A 153 -6.49 -26.35 0.86
C ARG A 153 -5.47 -25.23 0.66
N VAL A 154 -5.93 -24.02 0.31
CA VAL A 154 -5.04 -22.86 0.10
C VAL A 154 -4.30 -22.51 1.38
N THR A 155 -5.02 -22.46 2.51
CA THR A 155 -4.42 -22.15 3.82
C THR A 155 -3.36 -23.18 4.21
N THR A 156 -3.65 -24.47 4.01
CA THR A 156 -2.71 -25.56 4.30
C THR A 156 -1.45 -25.44 3.45
N LEU A 157 -1.60 -25.24 2.14
CA LEU A 157 -0.47 -25.08 1.23
C LEU A 157 0.40 -23.87 1.63
N LEU A 158 -0.22 -22.74 2.01
CA LEU A 158 0.54 -21.57 2.48
C LEU A 158 1.32 -21.88 3.75
N MET A 159 0.69 -22.49 4.75
CA MET A 159 1.33 -22.80 6.03
C MET A 159 2.44 -23.86 5.91
N GLU A 160 2.35 -24.77 4.94
CA GLU A 160 3.40 -25.78 4.68
C GLU A 160 4.60 -25.21 3.89
N ASN A 161 4.37 -24.21 3.04
CA ASN A 161 5.39 -23.69 2.11
C ASN A 161 6.01 -22.36 2.55
N LEU A 162 5.40 -21.65 3.50
CA LEU A 162 5.85 -20.36 4.01
C LEU A 162 5.97 -20.39 5.53
N GLN A 163 7.02 -19.74 6.05
CA GLN A 163 7.19 -19.53 7.48
C GLN A 163 6.34 -18.33 7.94
N ILE A 164 5.01 -18.52 7.96
CA ILE A 164 4.08 -17.47 8.36
C ILE A 164 4.12 -17.34 9.90
N PRO A 165 4.45 -16.15 10.45
CA PRO A 165 4.55 -15.96 11.89
C PRO A 165 3.20 -16.06 12.58
N THR A 166 3.21 -16.26 13.89
CA THR A 166 2.00 -16.18 14.71
C THR A 166 1.71 -14.73 15.10
N VAL A 167 0.47 -14.30 14.91
CA VAL A 167 -0.07 -13.04 15.44
C VAL A 167 -1.23 -13.40 16.37
N ASP A 168 -1.10 -13.05 17.65
CA ASP A 168 -2.09 -13.39 18.68
C ASP A 168 -3.32 -12.48 18.63
N ASN A 169 -3.10 -11.19 18.36
CA ASN A 169 -4.15 -10.19 18.30
C ASN A 169 -3.91 -9.31 17.05
N PRO A 170 -4.64 -9.56 15.95
CA PRO A 170 -4.41 -8.87 14.68
C PRO A 170 -4.70 -7.37 14.78
N TYR A 171 -5.72 -6.96 15.56
CA TYR A 171 -6.00 -5.54 15.80
C TYR A 171 -4.81 -4.83 16.45
N ARG A 172 -4.30 -5.34 17.58
CA ARG A 172 -3.14 -4.75 18.27
C ARG A 172 -1.89 -4.78 17.40
N TYR A 173 -1.71 -5.84 16.61
CA TYR A 173 -0.59 -5.93 15.68
C TYR A 173 -0.62 -4.79 14.65
N VAL A 174 -1.74 -4.57 13.96
CA VAL A 174 -1.85 -3.48 12.96
C VAL A 174 -1.62 -2.12 13.61
N GLN A 175 -2.17 -1.88 14.81
CA GLN A 175 -1.91 -0.66 15.57
C GLN A 175 -0.42 -0.47 15.88
N ASN A 176 0.27 -1.54 16.31
CA ASN A 176 1.70 -1.49 16.62
C ASN A 176 2.54 -1.18 15.38
N VAL A 177 2.23 -1.78 14.22
CA VAL A 177 2.94 -1.48 12.96
C VAL A 177 2.78 0.00 12.60
N GLN A 178 1.57 0.55 12.73
CA GLN A 178 1.34 1.97 12.48
C GLN A 178 2.09 2.86 13.47
N LEU A 179 2.10 2.53 14.77
CA LEU A 179 2.84 3.28 15.78
C LEU A 179 4.35 3.23 15.56
N GLU A 180 4.89 2.06 15.21
CA GLU A 180 6.30 1.90 14.84
C GLU A 180 6.65 2.77 13.64
N ARG A 181 5.80 2.79 12.61
CA ARG A 181 5.96 3.71 11.48
C ARG A 181 6.02 5.16 11.95
N GLN A 182 5.06 5.59 12.76
CA GLN A 182 4.95 6.99 13.21
C GLN A 182 6.19 7.45 13.99
N ARG A 183 6.87 6.56 14.71
CA ARG A 183 8.12 6.87 15.42
C ARG A 183 9.31 7.13 14.49
N ASN A 184 9.26 6.59 13.27
CA ASN A 184 10.34 6.68 12.29
C ASN A 184 10.10 7.78 11.24
N ILE A 185 8.93 8.43 11.25
CA ILE A 185 8.62 9.51 10.31
C ILE A 185 9.38 10.77 10.72
N SER A 186 10.13 11.32 9.77
CA SER A 186 10.78 12.63 9.86
C SER A 186 9.87 13.77 9.42
N ILE A 187 9.02 13.54 8.40
CA ILE A 187 8.04 14.52 7.89
C ILE A 187 6.69 13.84 7.67
N GLN A 188 5.66 14.39 8.30
CA GLN A 188 4.28 13.93 8.11
C GLN A 188 3.76 14.33 6.73
N THR A 189 3.04 13.41 6.08
CA THR A 189 2.37 13.62 4.78
C THR A 189 0.86 13.53 4.96
N GLN A 190 0.11 14.09 4.02
CA GLN A 190 -1.35 14.23 4.14
C GLN A 190 -2.06 12.88 4.19
N GLU A 191 -1.56 11.87 3.47
CA GLU A 191 -2.10 10.52 3.45
C GLU A 191 -1.71 9.67 4.68
N GLY A 192 -0.76 10.16 5.49
CA GLY A 192 -0.37 9.56 6.76
C GLY A 192 0.75 8.51 6.73
N LEU A 193 1.35 8.22 5.57
CA LEU A 193 2.50 7.31 5.47
C LEU A 193 3.80 7.94 5.98
N GLY A 194 3.97 9.25 5.74
CA GLY A 194 5.13 10.07 6.15
C GLY A 194 6.47 9.67 5.53
N VAL A 195 7.41 10.61 5.47
CA VAL A 195 8.77 10.37 4.96
C VAL A 195 9.69 9.95 6.10
N THR A 196 10.44 8.87 5.92
CA THR A 196 11.42 8.36 6.89
C THR A 196 12.80 8.96 6.71
N THR A 197 13.14 9.41 5.50
CA THR A 197 14.41 10.11 5.20
C THR A 197 14.62 11.27 6.18
N PRO A 198 15.72 11.28 6.95
CA PRO A 198 15.97 12.31 7.94
C PRO A 198 16.30 13.65 7.29
N LEU A 199 15.95 14.73 7.98
CA LEU A 199 16.51 16.05 7.73
C LEU A 199 17.95 16.09 8.23
N LEU A 200 18.86 16.66 7.45
CA LEU A 200 20.24 16.87 7.88
C LEU A 200 20.32 17.90 9.02
N GLN A 201 21.43 17.89 9.75
CA GLN A 201 21.73 18.89 10.77
C GLN A 201 21.68 20.28 10.11
N HIS A 202 20.73 21.12 10.53
CA HIS A 202 20.39 22.47 9.99
C HIS A 202 19.33 22.54 8.89
N GLU A 203 18.89 21.42 8.31
CA GLU A 203 17.73 21.44 7.42
C GLU A 203 16.44 21.61 8.21
N LYS A 204 15.47 22.29 7.61
CA LYS A 204 14.12 22.43 8.15
C LYS A 204 13.11 22.07 7.08
N HIS A 205 12.09 21.34 7.48
CA HIS A 205 10.93 21.15 6.63
C HIS A 205 10.06 22.41 6.64
N ILE A 206 9.80 22.95 5.45
CA ILE A 206 8.80 23.98 5.21
C ILE A 206 7.84 23.37 4.18
N PRO A 207 6.58 23.08 4.52
CA PRO A 207 5.65 22.45 3.58
C PRO A 207 5.38 23.37 2.39
N PHE A 208 5.48 22.84 1.17
CA PHE A 208 4.92 23.51 -0.01
C PHE A 208 3.39 23.37 0.02
N PRO A 209 2.63 24.47 -0.17
CA PRO A 209 1.18 24.42 -0.08
C PRO A 209 0.59 23.66 -1.27
N ILE A 210 -0.03 22.51 -1.00
CA ILE A 210 -0.83 21.74 -1.97
C ILE A 210 -2.27 21.71 -1.48
N GLN A 211 -3.20 22.04 -2.37
CA GLN A 211 -4.63 22.06 -2.11
C GLN A 211 -5.36 21.22 -3.17
N LYS A 212 -6.47 20.60 -2.78
CA LYS A 212 -7.26 19.70 -3.63
C LYS A 212 -7.80 20.38 -4.89
N ASP A 213 -8.28 21.61 -4.75
CA ASP A 213 -9.05 22.30 -5.80
C ASP A 213 -8.28 23.45 -6.47
N THR A 214 -6.99 23.60 -6.16
CA THR A 214 -6.19 24.72 -6.67
C THR A 214 -4.80 24.22 -7.06
N GLY A 215 -4.49 24.37 -8.34
CA GLY A 215 -3.16 24.05 -8.87
C GLY A 215 -2.09 24.92 -8.19
N PRO A 216 -0.89 24.37 -7.94
CA PRO A 216 0.20 25.13 -7.36
C PRO A 216 0.75 26.16 -8.35
N ASP A 217 1.42 27.18 -7.83
CA ASP A 217 2.28 28.04 -8.63
C ASP A 217 3.48 27.21 -9.15
N LEU A 218 3.59 27.10 -10.47
CA LEU A 218 4.57 26.21 -11.10
C LEU A 218 6.01 26.72 -10.95
N GLU A 219 6.23 28.03 -10.94
CA GLU A 219 7.56 28.62 -10.76
C GLU A 219 8.06 28.37 -9.33
N LEU A 220 7.20 28.64 -8.33
CA LEU A 220 7.51 28.38 -6.93
C LEU A 220 7.70 26.88 -6.66
N LEU A 221 6.92 26.02 -7.32
CA LEU A 221 7.05 24.57 -7.20
C LEU A 221 8.39 24.09 -7.74
N GLN A 222 8.82 24.57 -8.90
CA GLN A 222 10.14 24.24 -9.46
C GLN A 222 11.27 24.69 -8.54
N GLU A 223 11.19 25.92 -8.01
CA GLU A 223 12.17 26.42 -7.04
C GLU A 223 12.24 25.54 -5.79
N TYR A 224 11.08 25.11 -5.28
CA TYR A 224 11.00 24.21 -4.13
C TYR A 224 11.61 22.82 -4.45
N LEU A 225 11.26 22.23 -5.58
CA LEU A 225 11.80 20.92 -6.01
C LEU A 225 13.32 20.96 -6.30
N TYR A 226 13.87 22.14 -6.59
CA TYR A 226 15.30 22.34 -6.78
C TYR A 226 16.05 22.53 -5.46
N SER A 227 15.50 23.33 -4.54
CA SER A 227 16.24 23.86 -3.37
C SER A 227 15.87 23.23 -2.03
N ALA A 228 14.69 22.64 -1.89
CA ALA A 228 14.22 22.10 -0.62
C ALA A 228 15.02 20.84 -0.20
N PRO A 229 15.14 20.57 1.11
CA PRO A 229 15.72 19.33 1.62
C PRO A 229 15.12 18.10 0.93
N VAL A 230 15.92 17.04 0.75
CA VAL A 230 15.47 15.79 0.09
C VAL A 230 14.18 15.28 0.73
N ALA A 231 14.14 15.18 2.06
CA ALA A 231 12.96 14.72 2.79
C ALA A 231 11.70 15.57 2.50
N SER A 232 11.88 16.90 2.37
CA SER A 232 10.79 17.85 2.06
C SER A 232 10.24 17.68 0.65
N ARG A 233 11.09 17.29 -0.31
CA ARG A 233 10.70 16.99 -1.70
C ARG A 233 9.96 15.67 -1.80
N LEU A 234 10.42 14.64 -1.07
CA LEU A 234 9.71 13.36 -0.97
C LEU A 234 8.30 13.53 -0.38
N ALA A 235 8.16 14.38 0.64
CA ALA A 235 6.87 14.67 1.25
C ALA A 235 5.92 15.36 0.25
N LEU A 236 6.46 16.29 -0.55
CA LEU A 236 5.71 16.95 -1.62
C LEU A 236 5.26 15.94 -2.69
N PHE A 237 6.12 15.02 -3.12
CA PHE A 237 5.74 14.00 -4.12
C PHE A 237 4.53 13.18 -3.66
N ARG A 238 4.44 12.79 -2.39
CA ARG A 238 3.25 12.08 -1.88
C ARG A 238 2.03 13.00 -1.80
N ASN A 239 2.19 14.19 -1.20
CA ASN A 239 1.08 15.13 -1.03
C ASN A 239 0.45 15.56 -2.37
N ILE A 240 1.26 15.73 -3.42
CA ILE A 240 0.76 16.17 -4.72
C ILE A 240 -0.01 15.08 -5.47
N GLN A 241 0.34 13.80 -5.26
CA GLN A 241 -0.41 12.66 -5.81
C GLN A 241 -1.79 12.51 -5.16
N LEU A 242 -1.90 12.77 -3.86
CA LEU A 242 -3.17 12.63 -3.12
C LEU A 242 -4.31 13.53 -3.66
N ASN A 243 -3.98 14.69 -4.22
CA ASN A 243 -4.94 15.76 -4.47
C ASN A 243 -5.52 15.80 -5.90
N ASP A 244 -5.28 14.78 -6.73
CA ASP A 244 -5.77 14.69 -8.15
C ASP A 244 -5.37 15.88 -9.06
N VAL A 245 -4.49 16.75 -8.58
CA VAL A 245 -4.00 17.92 -9.32
C VAL A 245 -3.09 17.54 -10.49
N LEU A 246 -2.48 16.34 -10.44
CA LEU A 246 -1.56 15.86 -11.47
C LEU A 246 -2.27 15.44 -12.77
N GLN A 247 -3.42 14.77 -12.68
CA GLN A 247 -4.12 14.23 -13.87
C GLN A 247 -4.61 15.34 -14.80
N ASN A 248 -4.88 16.52 -14.24
CA ASN A 248 -5.48 17.63 -14.96
C ASN A 248 -4.48 18.68 -15.46
N ASN A 249 -3.17 18.51 -15.19
CA ASN A 249 -2.15 19.50 -15.55
C ASN A 249 -0.86 18.83 -16.04
N GLN A 250 -0.72 18.74 -17.37
CA GLN A 250 0.44 18.12 -18.02
C GLN A 250 1.78 18.82 -17.72
N GLU A 251 1.77 20.14 -17.52
CA GLU A 251 2.98 20.90 -17.19
C GLU A 251 3.45 20.60 -15.77
N LEU A 252 2.52 20.65 -14.80
CA LEU A 252 2.76 20.23 -13.42
C LEU A 252 3.29 18.79 -13.36
N TYR A 253 2.64 17.90 -14.10
CA TYR A 253 3.01 16.51 -14.20
C TYR A 253 4.46 16.33 -14.66
N LYS A 254 4.84 17.03 -15.74
CA LYS A 254 6.21 17.03 -16.26
C LYS A 254 7.22 17.54 -15.23
N ILE A 255 6.89 18.63 -14.53
CA ILE A 255 7.76 19.22 -13.49
C ILE A 255 8.07 18.19 -12.39
N VAL A 256 7.05 17.45 -11.94
CA VAL A 256 7.21 16.43 -10.90
C VAL A 256 8.07 15.27 -11.40
N ILE A 257 7.81 14.77 -12.62
CA ILE A 257 8.59 13.68 -13.21
C ILE A 257 10.05 14.05 -13.41
N ASP A 258 10.32 15.23 -14.00
CA ASP A 258 11.68 15.71 -14.23
C ASP A 258 12.42 15.86 -12.88
N ALA A 259 11.74 16.34 -11.84
CA ALA A 259 12.31 16.43 -10.50
C ALA A 259 12.64 15.06 -9.90
N MET A 260 11.75 14.07 -10.03
CA MET A 260 12.00 12.70 -9.57
C MET A 260 13.19 12.06 -10.30
N ILE A 261 13.28 12.25 -11.62
CA ILE A 261 14.39 11.75 -12.44
C ILE A 261 15.72 12.41 -12.03
N ASN A 262 15.72 13.73 -11.82
CA ASN A 262 16.91 14.46 -11.35
C ASN A 262 17.38 14.03 -9.95
N MET A 263 16.49 13.43 -9.16
CA MET A 263 16.80 12.83 -7.86
C MET A 263 17.09 11.32 -7.94
N GLU A 264 17.23 10.77 -9.15
CA GLU A 264 17.50 9.35 -9.43
C GLU A 264 16.37 8.38 -9.02
N PHE A 265 15.14 8.87 -8.82
CA PHE A 265 13.94 8.06 -8.55
C PHE A 265 13.25 7.61 -9.85
N ILE A 266 14.02 6.93 -10.70
CA ILE A 266 13.59 6.55 -12.06
C ILE A 266 12.39 5.60 -12.04
N ASP A 267 12.38 4.61 -11.14
CA ASP A 267 11.29 3.64 -11.07
C ASP A 267 9.99 4.26 -10.56
N GLU A 268 10.08 5.12 -9.55
CA GLU A 268 8.93 5.86 -9.02
C GLU A 268 8.37 6.84 -10.06
N ALA A 269 9.23 7.52 -10.82
CA ALA A 269 8.83 8.38 -11.94
C ALA A 269 8.15 7.58 -13.06
N ASN A 270 8.68 6.40 -13.39
CA ASN A 270 8.09 5.49 -14.38
C ASN A 270 6.71 4.98 -13.94
N ARG A 271 6.52 4.69 -12.64
CA ARG A 271 5.22 4.27 -12.11
C ARG A 271 4.20 5.40 -12.23
N LEU A 272 4.58 6.60 -11.80
CA LEU A 272 3.74 7.79 -11.91
C LEU A 272 3.38 8.11 -13.38
N SER A 273 4.27 7.80 -14.33
CA SER A 273 4.07 7.99 -15.78
C SER A 273 3.17 7.00 -16.46
N LYS A 274 2.76 5.94 -15.77
CA LYS A 274 1.78 4.98 -16.27
C LYS A 274 0.39 5.22 -15.68
N ASP A 275 0.25 6.19 -14.78
CA ASP A 275 -1.01 6.52 -14.11
C ASP A 275 -1.86 7.52 -14.93
N ILE A 276 -1.40 7.91 -16.13
CA ILE A 276 -2.06 8.83 -17.09
C ILE A 276 -2.11 8.19 -18.49
#